data_AF-A0A1V2ZUX7-F1
#
_entry.id   AF-A0A1V2ZUX7-F1
#
_cell.length_a   1.000
_cell.length_b   1.000
_cell.length_c   1.000
_cell.angle_alpha   90.00
_cell.angle_beta   90.00
_cell.angle_gamma   90.00
#
_symmetry.space_group_name_H-M   'P 1'
#
loop_
_entity.id
_entity.type
_entity.pdbx_description
1 polymer ?
#
loop_
_entity_poly.entity_id
_entity_poly.type
_entity_poly.pdbx_seq_one_letter_code
_entity_poly.pdbx_strand_id
1 'polypeptide(L)'
;MIRFLDVVLSAVGLVVTLPVMLVLLLLGWRDTGSPLFRQERVGRHRRPFTLVKFRTMRPDTASVATHLAEASAVTRFGHFLRRTKLDELPQLWNVLKGDMSLVGPRPGLPNQTELTEERDRRGVFDARPGVNGHRF
;
A
#
# COMPACT_ATOMS: atom_id res chain seq x y z
N MET A 1 13.14 12.02 -14.99
CA MET A 1 13.55 12.66 -13.71
C MET A 1 12.81 12.08 -12.50
N ILE A 2 11.47 12.04 -12.49
CA ILE A 2 10.68 11.54 -11.34
C ILE A 2 11.08 10.11 -10.92
N ARG A 3 11.28 9.19 -11.89
CA ARG A 3 11.67 7.80 -11.59
C ARG A 3 13.03 7.68 -10.89
N PHE A 4 14.00 8.53 -11.23
CA PHE A 4 15.31 8.50 -10.58
C PHE A 4 15.17 8.90 -9.10
N LEU A 5 14.42 9.97 -8.85
CA LEU A 5 14.13 10.43 -7.49
C LEU A 5 13.36 9.38 -6.69
N ASP A 6 12.37 8.71 -7.29
CA ASP A 6 11.65 7.60 -6.67
C ASP A 6 12.61 6.49 -6.20
N VAL A 7 13.55 6.07 -7.06
CA VAL A 7 14.53 5.02 -6.72
C VAL A 7 15.43 5.48 -5.57
N VAL A 8 16.02 6.67 -5.68
CA VAL A 8 16.97 7.18 -4.69
C VAL A 8 16.28 7.37 -3.33
N LEU A 9 15.15 8.06 -3.29
CA LEU A 9 14.43 8.34 -2.06
C LEU A 9 13.81 7.07 -1.45
N SER A 10 13.32 6.13 -2.26
CA SER A 10 12.81 4.85 -1.72
C SER A 10 13.94 3.97 -1.19
N ALA A 11 15.11 3.93 -1.85
CA ALA A 11 16.27 3.20 -1.35
C ALA A 11 16.79 3.78 -0.03
N VAL A 12 16.97 5.10 0.04
CA VAL A 12 17.36 5.80 1.28
C VAL A 12 16.30 5.59 2.36
N GLY A 13 15.02 5.76 2.01
CA GLY A 13 13.91 5.56 2.93
C GLY A 13 13.86 4.14 3.51
N LEU A 14 14.08 3.10 2.68
CA LEU A 14 14.14 1.72 3.14
C LEU A 14 15.28 1.50 4.13
N VAL A 15 16.48 2.03 3.86
CA VAL A 15 17.63 1.89 4.77
C VAL A 15 17.39 2.62 6.09
N VAL A 16 16.93 3.87 6.03
CA VAL A 16 16.67 4.69 7.23
C VAL A 16 15.54 4.12 8.08
N THR A 17 14.48 3.61 7.45
CA THR A 17 13.33 3.07 8.17
C THR A 17 13.48 1.59 8.54
N LEU A 18 14.54 0.92 8.10
CA LEU A 18 14.77 -0.51 8.37
C LEU A 18 14.69 -0.87 9.87
N PRO A 19 15.34 -0.14 10.80
CA PRO A 19 15.26 -0.47 12.23
C PRO A 19 13.83 -0.39 12.76
N VAL A 20 13.07 0.62 12.33
CA VAL A 20 11.66 0.80 12.69
C VAL A 20 10.83 -0.34 12.11
N MET A 21 11.02 -0.69 10.83
CA MET A 21 10.31 -1.78 10.18
C MET A 21 10.55 -3.13 10.88
N LEU A 22 11.77 -3.40 11.34
CA LEU A 22 12.08 -4.62 12.11
C LEU A 22 11.31 -4.67 13.43
N VAL A 23 11.26 -3.56 14.18
CA VAL A 23 10.46 -3.48 15.41
C VAL A 23 8.97 -3.71 15.11
N LEU A 24 8.44 -3.05 14.08
CA LEU A 24 7.03 -3.21 13.68
C LEU A 24 6.71 -4.64 13.22
N LEU A 25 7.64 -5.32 12.53
CA LEU A 25 7.51 -6.73 12.16
C LEU A 25 7.38 -7.63 13.40
N LEU A 26 8.23 -7.43 14.41
CA LEU A 26 8.18 -8.20 15.66
C LEU A 26 6.88 -7.97 16.42
N LEU A 27 6.45 -6.70 16.54
CA LEU A 27 5.19 -6.35 17.19
C LEU A 27 3.98 -6.90 16.43
N GLY A 28 3.96 -6.78 15.10
CA GLY A 28 2.88 -7.29 14.26
C GLY A 28 2.80 -8.82 14.24
N TRP A 29 3.94 -9.51 14.42
CA TRP A 29 3.97 -10.97 14.57
C TRP A 29 3.31 -11.40 15.88
N ARG A 30 3.55 -10.68 16.98
CA ARG A 30 2.84 -10.92 18.25
C ARG A 30 1.35 -10.57 18.19
N ASP A 31 0.95 -9.58 17.38
CA ASP A 31 -0.45 -9.14 17.25
C ASP A 31 -1.29 -10.06 16.36
N THR A 32 -0.75 -10.51 15.23
CA THR A 32 -1.53 -11.22 14.18
C THR A 32 -0.90 -12.52 13.66
N GLY A 33 0.33 -12.86 14.06
CA GLY A 33 1.12 -13.98 13.50
C GLY A 33 1.62 -13.75 12.06
N SER A 34 1.08 -12.75 11.35
CA SER A 34 1.39 -12.43 9.95
C SER A 34 1.48 -10.91 9.76
N PRO A 35 2.62 -10.27 10.11
CA PRO A 35 2.73 -8.81 10.15
C PRO A 35 2.65 -8.14 8.78
N LEU A 36 2.86 -8.87 7.69
CA LEU A 36 2.77 -8.35 6.33
C LEU A 36 1.47 -8.77 5.67
N PHE A 37 0.88 -7.84 4.95
CA PHE A 37 -0.30 -8.03 4.14
C PHE A 37 0.04 -7.71 2.67
N ARG A 38 -0.41 -8.60 1.78
CA ARG A 38 -0.19 -8.51 0.33
C ARG A 38 -1.55 -8.47 -0.34
N GLN A 39 -1.75 -7.53 -1.25
CA GLN A 39 -3.03 -7.39 -1.95
C GLN A 39 -2.80 -6.97 -3.41
N GLU A 40 -3.52 -7.61 -4.33
CA GLU A 40 -3.49 -7.22 -5.73
C GLU A 40 -4.19 -5.88 -5.95
N ARG A 41 -3.61 -5.09 -6.86
CA ARG A 41 -4.02 -3.74 -7.20
C ARG A 41 -3.85 -3.49 -8.68
N VAL A 42 -4.67 -2.59 -9.21
CA VAL A 42 -4.56 -2.12 -10.59
C VAL A 42 -3.48 -1.03 -10.67
N GLY A 43 -2.43 -1.29 -11.44
CA GLY A 43 -1.28 -0.42 -11.64
C GLY A 43 -1.30 0.36 -12.95
N ARG A 44 -0.13 0.89 -13.32
CA ARG A 44 0.06 1.63 -14.58
C ARG A 44 -0.32 0.76 -15.78
N HIS A 45 -0.97 1.35 -16.77
CA HIS A 45 -1.49 0.66 -17.96
C HIS A 45 -2.38 -0.55 -17.63
N ARG A 46 -3.12 -0.45 -16.51
CA ARG A 46 -4.01 -1.50 -15.98
C ARG A 46 -3.30 -2.82 -15.66
N ARG A 47 -1.97 -2.81 -15.51
CA ARG A 47 -1.22 -4.01 -15.14
C ARG A 47 -1.41 -4.31 -13.65
N PRO A 48 -1.83 -5.53 -13.27
CA PRO A 48 -1.95 -5.88 -11.87
C PRO A 48 -0.57 -5.94 -11.21
N PHE A 49 -0.50 -5.53 -9.95
CA PHE A 49 0.69 -5.69 -9.11
C PHE A 49 0.31 -6.00 -7.67
N THR A 50 1.24 -6.61 -6.94
CA THR A 50 1.06 -6.91 -5.52
C THR A 50 1.54 -5.75 -4.66
N LEU A 51 0.61 -5.05 -4.01
CA LEU A 51 0.91 -4.05 -2.99
C LEU A 51 1.27 -4.74 -1.67
N VAL A 52 2.38 -4.32 -1.05
CA VAL A 52 2.83 -4.83 0.24
C VAL A 52 2.67 -3.73 1.30
N LYS A 53 2.10 -4.08 2.45
CA LYS A 53 1.97 -3.17 3.61
C LYS A 53 1.99 -3.96 4.91
N PHE A 54 2.08 -3.27 6.04
CA PHE A 54 1.83 -3.96 7.31
C PHE A 54 0.36 -4.33 7.43
N ARG A 55 0.12 -5.50 8.02
CA ARG A 55 -1.22 -5.99 8.35
C ARG A 55 -1.75 -5.13 9.49
N THR A 56 -2.96 -4.61 9.28
CA THR A 56 -3.67 -3.78 10.28
C THR A 56 -5.00 -4.39 10.70
N MET A 57 -5.36 -5.54 10.15
CA MET A 57 -6.64 -6.23 10.35
C MET A 57 -6.37 -7.69 10.68
N ARG A 58 -7.31 -8.33 11.41
CA ARG A 58 -7.20 -9.75 11.75
C ARG A 58 -7.09 -10.62 10.48
N PRO A 59 -6.32 -11.73 10.49
CA PRO A 59 -6.12 -12.59 9.33
C PRO A 59 -7.40 -13.06 8.64
N ASP A 60 -8.46 -13.33 9.39
CA ASP A 60 -9.74 -13.85 8.88
C ASP A 60 -10.65 -12.78 8.24
N THR A 61 -10.14 -11.55 8.07
CA THR A 61 -10.95 -10.47 7.48
C THR A 61 -10.92 -10.52 5.96
N ALA A 62 -12.10 -10.45 5.33
CA ALA A 62 -12.23 -10.39 3.88
C ALA A 62 -11.43 -9.23 3.26
N SER A 63 -10.76 -9.51 2.13
CA SER A 63 -9.90 -8.56 1.40
C SER A 63 -10.73 -7.59 0.53
N VAL A 64 -11.67 -6.89 1.15
CA VAL A 64 -12.60 -5.95 0.48
C VAL A 64 -12.17 -4.49 0.67
N ALA A 65 -12.86 -3.55 0.02
CA ALA A 65 -12.64 -2.13 0.24
C ALA A 65 -12.83 -1.79 1.73
N THR A 66 -12.03 -0.87 2.27
CA THR A 66 -12.00 -0.58 3.73
C THR A 66 -13.36 -0.15 4.30
N HIS A 67 -14.26 0.42 3.50
CA HIS A 67 -15.61 0.79 3.94
C HIS A 67 -16.59 -0.39 3.98
N LEU A 68 -16.25 -1.51 3.33
CA LEU A 68 -17.02 -2.75 3.34
C LEU A 68 -16.49 -3.75 4.38
N ALA A 69 -15.30 -3.51 4.92
CA ALA A 69 -14.75 -4.32 5.98
C ALA A 69 -15.26 -3.83 7.33
N GLU A 70 -15.61 -4.75 8.23
CA GLU A 70 -16.05 -4.37 9.57
C GLU A 70 -14.98 -3.55 10.29
N ALA A 71 -15.38 -2.40 10.86
CA ALA A 71 -14.49 -1.57 11.66
C ALA A 71 -13.91 -2.33 12.87
N SER A 72 -14.64 -3.34 13.36
CA SER A 72 -14.26 -4.24 14.45
C SER A 72 -13.01 -5.10 14.14
N ALA A 73 -12.66 -5.25 12.86
CA ALA A 73 -11.60 -6.13 12.39
C ALA A 73 -10.19 -5.54 12.47
N VAL A 74 -10.07 -4.23 12.69
CA VAL A 74 -8.79 -3.53 12.85
C VAL A 74 -8.25 -3.78 14.26
N THR A 75 -7.00 -4.21 14.40
CA THR A 75 -6.39 -4.43 15.72
C THR A 75 -5.99 -3.10 16.36
N ARG A 76 -5.78 -3.06 17.69
CA ARG A 76 -5.28 -1.84 18.38
C ARG A 76 -3.94 -1.39 17.80
N PHE A 77 -3.04 -2.34 17.53
CA PHE A 77 -1.78 -2.06 16.85
C PHE A 77 -2.01 -1.58 15.40
N GLY A 78 -2.96 -2.19 14.69
CA GLY A 78 -3.39 -1.75 13.37
C GLY A 78 -3.90 -0.31 13.33
N HIS A 79 -4.65 0.13 14.34
CA HIS A 79 -5.08 1.53 14.48
C HIS A 79 -3.88 2.47 14.65
N PHE A 80 -2.91 2.11 15.48
CA PHE A 80 -1.67 2.88 15.64
C PHE A 80 -0.92 3.01 14.31
N LEU A 81 -0.74 1.90 13.59
CA LEU A 81 -0.04 1.88 12.30
C LEU A 81 -0.73 2.79 11.26
N ARG A 82 -2.07 2.72 11.14
CA ARG A 82 -2.83 3.55 10.21
C ARG A 82 -2.76 5.04 10.54
N ARG A 83 -2.87 5.38 11.83
CA ARG A 83 -2.82 6.78 12.29
C ARG A 83 -1.46 7.41 12.03
N THR A 84 -0.39 6.63 12.16
CA THR A 84 0.99 7.07 11.98
C THR A 84 1.50 6.86 10.55
N LYS A 85 0.69 6.31 9.65
CA LYS A 85 1.08 5.93 8.28
C LYS A 85 2.21 4.89 8.20
N LEU A 86 2.59 4.31 9.33
CA LEU A 86 3.65 3.31 9.38
C LEU A 86 3.27 2.03 8.64
N ASP A 87 1.97 1.75 8.45
CA ASP A 87 1.54 0.60 7.66
C ASP A 87 1.97 0.67 6.20
N GLU A 88 2.16 1.88 5.65
CA GLU A 88 2.50 2.10 4.24
C GLU A 88 4.03 2.00 3.98
N LEU A 89 4.88 1.91 5.00
CA LEU A 89 6.36 1.81 4.83
C LEU A 89 6.81 0.67 3.90
N PRO A 90 6.25 -0.56 3.96
CA PRO A 90 6.64 -1.62 3.04
C PRO A 90 6.37 -1.31 1.56
N GLN A 91 5.53 -0.30 1.24
CA GLN A 91 5.28 0.12 -0.13
C GLN A 91 6.50 0.79 -0.77
N LEU A 92 7.48 1.26 0.01
CA LEU A 92 8.77 1.73 -0.54
C LEU A 92 9.46 0.64 -1.37
N TRP A 93 9.24 -0.63 -1.03
CA TRP A 93 9.70 -1.77 -1.85
C TRP A 93 9.02 -1.80 -3.22
N ASN A 94 7.71 -1.51 -3.29
CA ASN A 94 6.98 -1.41 -4.55
C ASN A 94 7.47 -0.23 -5.41
N VAL A 95 7.85 0.88 -4.77
CA VAL A 95 8.47 2.02 -5.45
C VAL A 95 9.84 1.62 -6.01
N LEU A 96 10.68 0.95 -5.23
CA LEU A 96 12.00 0.51 -5.68
C LEU A 96 11.91 -0.44 -6.88
N LYS A 97 11.01 -1.45 -6.82
CA LYS A 97 10.72 -2.37 -7.93
C LYS A 97 10.18 -1.69 -9.18
N GLY A 98 9.57 -0.51 -9.04
CA GLY A 98 8.99 0.26 -10.15
C GLY A 98 7.51 0.01 -10.40
N ASP A 99 6.84 -0.73 -9.51
CA ASP A 99 5.38 -0.93 -9.52
C ASP A 99 4.65 0.38 -9.15
N MET A 100 5.25 1.15 -8.23
CA MET A 100 4.70 2.39 -7.69
C MET A 100 5.68 3.56 -7.84
N SER A 101 5.19 4.76 -7.57
CA SER A 101 5.89 6.03 -7.41
C SER A 101 5.70 6.53 -5.98
N LEU A 102 6.55 7.44 -5.48
CA LEU A 102 6.31 8.08 -4.19
C LEU A 102 5.04 8.94 -4.22
N VAL A 103 4.82 9.62 -5.34
CA VAL A 103 3.67 10.48 -5.61
C VAL A 103 2.95 10.01 -6.86
N GLY A 104 1.64 9.83 -6.76
CA GLY A 104 0.79 9.31 -7.84
C GLY A 104 -0.62 8.95 -7.33
N PRO A 105 -1.54 8.55 -8.22
CA PRO A 105 -2.90 8.17 -7.84
C PRO A 105 -2.92 6.94 -6.93
N ARG A 106 -3.88 6.87 -5.99
CA ARG A 106 -3.97 5.70 -5.10
C ARG A 106 -4.46 4.47 -5.90
N PRO A 107 -3.74 3.33 -5.85
CA PRO A 107 -4.10 2.15 -6.63
C PRO A 107 -5.47 1.58 -6.19
N GLY A 108 -6.30 1.26 -7.17
CA GLY A 108 -7.64 0.68 -6.98
C GLY A 108 -7.59 -0.84 -6.81
N LEU A 109 -8.67 -1.42 -6.28
CA LEU A 109 -8.88 -2.86 -6.26
C LEU A 109 -9.29 -3.39 -7.64
N PRO A 110 -8.91 -4.62 -8.03
CA PRO A 110 -9.37 -5.24 -9.27
C PRO A 110 -10.90 -5.40 -9.36
N ASN A 111 -11.58 -5.57 -8.22
CA ASN A 111 -13.03 -5.75 -8.17
C ASN A 111 -13.84 -4.43 -8.27
N GLN A 112 -13.18 -3.29 -8.45
CA GLN A 112 -13.83 -1.99 -8.61
C GLN A 112 -13.89 -1.61 -10.10
N THR A 113 -14.72 -2.31 -10.87
CA THR A 113 -14.83 -2.15 -12.33
C THR A 113 -15.22 -0.73 -12.73
N GLU A 114 -16.29 -0.19 -12.15
CA GLU A 114 -16.76 1.18 -12.44
C GLU A 114 -15.69 2.24 -12.18
N LEU A 115 -15.02 2.16 -11.01
CA LEU A 115 -13.91 3.07 -10.68
C LEU A 115 -12.75 2.93 -11.65
N THR A 116 -12.46 1.70 -12.08
CA THR A 116 -11.39 1.42 -13.04
C THR A 116 -11.72 2.05 -14.39
N GLU A 117 -12.94 1.90 -14.89
CA GLU A 117 -13.38 2.52 -16.15
C GLU A 117 -13.32 4.05 -16.09
N GLU A 118 -13.81 4.67 -15.01
CA GLU A 118 -13.76 6.13 -14.84
C GLU A 118 -12.33 6.66 -14.78
N ARG A 119 -11.43 5.92 -14.12
CA ARG A 119 -10.00 6.27 -14.05
C ARG A 119 -9.31 6.13 -15.39
N ASP A 120 -9.70 5.15 -16.19
CA ASP A 120 -9.17 4.95 -17.54
C ASP A 120 -9.56 6.10 -18.46
N ARG A 121 -10.85 6.52 -18.43
CA ARG A 121 -11.33 7.70 -19.19
C ARG A 121 -10.59 8.99 -18.84
N ARG A 122 -10.11 9.11 -17.60
CA ARG A 122 -9.36 10.27 -17.09
C ARG A 122 -7.84 10.14 -17.26
N GLY A 123 -7.34 9.08 -17.90
CA GLY A 123 -5.90 8.86 -18.12
C GLY A 123 -5.11 8.56 -16.84
N VAL A 124 -5.78 8.16 -15.75
CA VAL A 124 -5.12 7.95 -14.44
C VAL A 124 -4.07 6.83 -14.51
N PHE A 125 -4.28 5.83 -15.36
CA PHE A 125 -3.37 4.70 -15.52
C PHE A 125 -2.11 5.01 -16.35
N ASP A 126 -1.96 6.21 -16.91
CA ASP A 126 -0.72 6.63 -17.57
C ASP A 126 0.39 6.92 -16.56
N ALA A 127 0.01 7.27 -15.33
CA ALA A 127 0.91 7.46 -14.20
C ALA A 127 1.09 6.16 -13.38
N ARG A 128 2.24 6.02 -12.72
CA ARG A 128 2.41 4.98 -11.70
C ARG A 128 1.57 5.32 -10.47
N PRO A 129 0.92 4.32 -9.84
CA PRO A 129 0.26 4.54 -8.57
C PRO A 129 1.21 5.08 -7.51
N GLY A 130 0.71 5.94 -6.62
CA GLY A 130 1.48 6.59 -5.56
C GLY A 130 1.30 5.94 -4.18
N VAL A 131 2.33 6.03 -3.34
CA VAL A 131 2.22 5.75 -1.89
C VAL A 131 1.30 6.79 -1.25
N ASN A 132 1.58 8.07 -1.49
CA ASN A 132 0.75 9.21 -1.06
C ASN A 132 -0.16 9.65 -2.21
N GLY A 133 -1.27 8.92 -2.41
CA GLY A 133 -2.23 9.21 -3.49
C GLY A 133 -3.58 9.73 -3.00
N HIS A 134 -4.05 10.80 -3.63
CA HIS A 134 -5.45 11.24 -3.51
C HIS A 134 -6.39 10.20 -4.13
N ARG A 135 -7.58 10.06 -3.53
CA ARG A 135 -8.69 9.27 -4.10
C ARG A 135 -9.37 10.13 -5.16
N PHE A 136 -8.89 10.06 -6.39
CA PHE A 136 -9.63 10.53 -7.57
C PHE A 136 -10.55 9.43 -8.08
#